data_AF-A0A0Q8RJK9-F1
#
_entry.id   AF-A0A0Q8RJK9-F1
#
_cell.length_a   1.000
_cell.length_b   1.000
_cell.length_c   1.000
_cell.angle_alpha   90.00
_cell.angle_beta   90.00
_cell.angle_gamma   90.00
#
_symmetry.space_group_name_H-M   'P 1'
#
loop_
_entity.id
_entity.type
_entity.pdbx_description
1 polymer ?
#
loop_
_entity_poly.entity_id
_entity_poly.type
_entity_poly.pdbx_seq_one_letter_code
_entity_poly.pdbx_strand_id
1 'polypeptide(L)'
;MPSVHYSLQLREISEIRQEIICYDFAHHGMERDKQNVQKLEQQKVSFLTGSYARFHWQAEFKVNSEPALRIFFDATDIPQGKGISAILELNIANAQLLMMQLRQISKLAIDSLEVDNFCTALLRQLKEPEEDYPNYLTETFGGLRAPAYLKEQEVKGGEVAKNANSKKYYGVCHDTIEAELEHMLDKNDPKTHLIWAIAHDGCLLVGLDLEGVGHPSLTAFKPARIAGELWRTEEGWRINSSSGRYSRDYPNSQQLLANALEKFQMIFYRSRDQITSYVK
;
A
#
# COMPACT_ATOMS: atom_id res chain seq x y z
N MET A 1 31.22 -15.13 -16.53
CA MET A 1 30.33 -14.65 -15.46
C MET A 1 30.29 -13.13 -15.50
N PRO A 2 29.13 -12.49 -15.29
CA PRO A 2 29.07 -11.03 -15.22
C PRO A 2 29.92 -10.53 -14.05
N SER A 3 30.63 -9.42 -14.24
CA SER A 3 31.44 -8.81 -13.17
C SER A 3 30.58 -7.87 -12.33
N VAL A 4 30.61 -8.03 -11.01
CA VAL A 4 29.88 -7.18 -10.07
C VAL A 4 30.88 -6.27 -9.37
N HIS A 5 30.64 -4.97 -9.43
CA HIS A 5 31.40 -3.96 -8.71
C HIS A 5 30.48 -3.26 -7.72
N TYR A 6 30.99 -2.93 -6.54
CA TYR A 6 30.26 -2.14 -5.57
C TYR A 6 31.12 -1.03 -4.97
N SER A 7 30.48 0.04 -4.52
CA SER A 7 31.08 1.08 -3.71
C SER A 7 30.18 1.40 -2.51
N LEU A 8 30.78 1.79 -1.39
CA LEU A 8 30.09 2.14 -0.16
C LEU A 8 30.56 3.52 0.30
N GLN A 9 29.62 4.40 0.60
CA GLN A 9 29.91 5.77 1.05
C GLN A 9 28.84 6.30 2.01
N LEU A 10 29.25 7.07 3.00
CA LEU A 10 28.34 7.81 3.88
C LEU A 10 27.92 9.11 3.18
N ARG A 11 26.61 9.37 3.09
CA ARG A 11 26.07 10.55 2.41
C ARG A 11 24.88 11.14 3.14
N GLU A 12 24.63 12.43 2.91
CA GLU A 12 23.43 13.10 3.39
C GLU A 12 22.25 12.86 2.44
N ILE A 13 21.05 12.66 3.00
CA ILE A 13 19.85 12.38 2.20
C ILE A 13 19.49 13.53 1.24
N SER A 14 19.80 14.77 1.60
CA SER A 14 19.58 15.95 0.75
C SER A 14 20.39 15.86 -0.55
N GLU A 15 21.68 15.51 -0.46
CA GLU A 15 22.56 15.31 -1.61
C GLU A 15 22.10 14.14 -2.48
N ILE A 16 21.76 13.01 -1.85
CA ILE A 16 21.23 11.82 -2.53
C ILE A 16 19.97 12.18 -3.34
N ARG A 17 19.05 12.94 -2.74
CA ARG A 17 17.81 13.36 -3.41
C ARG A 17 18.07 14.31 -4.58
N GLN A 18 18.97 15.29 -4.43
CA GLN A 18 19.33 16.19 -5.52
C GLN A 18 19.88 15.43 -6.71
N GLU A 19 20.74 14.43 -6.47
CA GLU A 19 21.27 13.57 -7.52
C GLU A 19 20.15 12.76 -8.20
N ILE A 20 19.28 12.13 -7.42
CA ILE A 20 18.20 11.28 -7.94
C ILE A 20 17.17 12.09 -8.72
N ILE A 21 16.85 13.33 -8.31
CA ILE A 21 15.95 14.23 -9.05
C ILE A 21 16.43 14.37 -10.50
N CYS A 22 17.73 14.58 -10.69
CA CYS A 22 18.36 14.76 -12.00
C CYS A 22 18.73 13.45 -12.68
N TYR A 23 18.52 12.30 -12.04
CA TYR A 23 18.87 11.00 -12.61
C TYR A 23 17.91 10.64 -13.74
N ASP A 24 18.48 10.40 -14.93
CA ASP A 24 17.79 9.91 -16.12
C ASP A 24 18.05 8.42 -16.26
N PHE A 25 17.03 7.59 -16.05
CA PHE A 25 17.14 6.14 -16.12
C PHE A 25 17.42 5.60 -17.53
N ALA A 26 16.97 6.31 -18.58
CA ALA A 26 17.21 5.88 -19.95
C ALA A 26 18.67 6.13 -20.36
N HIS A 27 19.21 7.29 -19.99
CA HIS A 27 20.58 7.65 -20.33
C HIS A 27 21.60 7.10 -19.33
N HIS A 28 21.48 7.47 -18.06
CA HIS A 28 22.44 7.09 -17.02
C HIS A 28 22.24 5.65 -16.55
N GLY A 29 20.98 5.23 -16.37
CA GLY A 29 20.63 3.85 -16.00
C GLY A 29 20.78 2.85 -17.16
N MET A 30 21.00 3.35 -18.38
CA MET A 30 21.08 2.55 -19.61
C MET A 30 19.85 1.66 -19.84
N GLU A 31 18.69 2.03 -19.27
CA GLU A 31 17.44 1.30 -19.42
C GLU A 31 16.80 1.63 -20.76
N ARG A 32 16.68 0.63 -21.65
CA ARG A 32 16.19 0.84 -23.01
C ARG A 32 14.70 0.59 -23.14
N ASP A 33 14.12 -0.18 -22.24
CA ASP A 33 12.69 -0.46 -22.24
C ASP A 33 11.91 0.70 -21.62
N LYS A 34 11.01 1.29 -22.41
CA LYS A 34 10.18 2.42 -21.97
C LYS A 34 9.26 2.07 -20.79
N GLN A 35 8.76 0.85 -20.71
CA GLN A 35 7.93 0.40 -19.58
C GLN A 35 8.77 0.32 -18.30
N ASN A 36 10.01 -0.19 -18.41
CA ASN A 36 10.93 -0.22 -17.29
C ASN A 36 11.31 1.19 -16.83
N VAL A 37 11.60 2.11 -17.76
CA VAL A 37 11.84 3.53 -17.41
C VAL A 37 10.66 4.11 -16.66
N GLN A 38 9.43 3.88 -17.11
CA GLN A 38 8.23 4.37 -16.42
C GLN A 38 8.11 3.80 -15.00
N LYS A 39 8.41 2.52 -14.81
CA LYS A 39 8.40 1.87 -13.50
C LYS A 39 9.47 2.44 -12.56
N LEU A 40 10.67 2.69 -13.09
CA LEU A 40 11.77 3.32 -12.35
C LEU A 40 11.44 4.76 -11.95
N GLU A 41 10.77 5.53 -12.81
CA GLU A 41 10.28 6.87 -12.48
C GLU A 41 9.23 6.86 -11.35
N GLN A 42 8.34 5.86 -11.33
CA GLN A 42 7.40 5.68 -10.21
C GLN A 42 8.14 5.35 -8.90
N GLN A 43 9.15 4.47 -8.96
CA GLN A 43 10.00 4.16 -7.81
C GLN A 43 10.78 5.40 -7.33
N LYS A 44 11.27 6.23 -8.26
CA LYS A 44 11.95 7.50 -7.96
C LYS A 44 11.03 8.46 -7.22
N VAL A 45 9.77 8.61 -7.62
CA VAL A 45 8.81 9.45 -6.88
C VAL A 45 8.59 8.92 -5.46
N SER A 46 8.41 7.61 -5.30
CA SER A 46 8.27 7.00 -3.97
C SER A 46 9.52 7.21 -3.13
N PHE A 47 10.71 7.07 -3.73
CA PHE A 47 11.96 7.33 -3.03
C PHE A 47 12.04 8.80 -2.59
N LEU A 48 11.84 9.76 -3.48
CA LEU A 48 11.99 11.20 -3.19
C LEU A 48 11.00 11.71 -2.13
N THR A 49 9.82 11.10 -2.03
CA THR A 49 8.76 11.47 -1.08
C THR A 49 8.81 10.69 0.23
N GLY A 50 9.66 9.66 0.34
CA GLY A 50 9.82 8.86 1.56
C GLY A 50 10.40 9.66 2.73
N SER A 51 10.18 9.22 3.97
CA SER A 51 10.79 9.82 5.16
C SER A 51 12.07 9.07 5.53
N TYR A 52 13.19 9.77 5.68
CA TYR A 52 14.50 9.18 5.93
C TYR A 52 15.30 9.97 6.97
N ALA A 53 16.23 9.29 7.65
CA ALA A 53 17.23 9.93 8.49
C ALA A 53 18.15 10.88 7.68
N ARG A 54 18.90 11.72 8.38
CA ARG A 54 19.81 12.68 7.73
C ARG A 54 20.94 11.97 6.96
N PHE A 55 21.55 10.96 7.56
CA PHE A 55 22.72 10.28 7.00
C PHE A 55 22.41 8.83 6.66
N HIS A 56 22.96 8.37 5.53
CA HIS A 56 22.81 7.00 5.06
C HIS A 56 24.14 6.46 4.53
N TRP A 57 24.42 5.19 4.81
CA TRP A 57 25.39 4.45 4.03
C TRP A 57 24.73 4.05 2.70
N GLN A 58 25.27 4.54 1.59
CA GLN A 58 24.85 4.18 0.25
C GLN A 58 25.79 3.13 -0.31
N ALA A 59 25.27 1.92 -0.55
CA ALA A 59 25.94 0.91 -1.36
C ALA A 59 25.43 1.01 -2.81
N GLU A 60 26.32 1.33 -3.75
CA GLU A 60 25.99 1.34 -5.19
C GLU A 60 26.57 0.10 -5.87
N PHE A 61 25.76 -0.57 -6.68
CA PHE A 61 26.14 -1.78 -7.39
C PHE A 61 26.09 -1.58 -8.90
N LYS A 62 27.08 -2.15 -9.58
CA LYS A 62 27.21 -2.17 -11.04
C LYS A 62 27.44 -3.58 -11.56
N VAL A 63 26.80 -3.93 -12.67
CA VAL A 63 26.98 -5.21 -13.38
C VAL A 63 27.62 -4.91 -14.74
N ASN A 64 28.79 -5.49 -15.01
CA ASN A 64 29.57 -5.21 -16.23
C ASN A 64 29.79 -3.69 -16.46
N SER A 65 30.05 -2.95 -15.38
CA SER A 65 30.20 -1.49 -15.34
C SER A 65 28.94 -0.66 -15.59
N GLU A 66 27.79 -1.29 -15.85
CA GLU A 66 26.50 -0.60 -15.96
C GLU A 66 25.82 -0.51 -14.59
N PRO A 67 25.06 0.57 -14.30
CA PRO A 67 24.31 0.67 -13.05
C PRO A 67 23.32 -0.48 -12.87
N ALA A 68 23.20 -0.95 -11.62
CA ALA A 68 22.20 -1.96 -11.25
C ALA A 68 21.23 -1.39 -10.23
N LEU A 69 21.69 -1.16 -9.00
CA LEU A 69 20.86 -0.63 -7.92
C LEU A 69 21.69 0.08 -6.85
N ARG A 70 21.02 0.84 -5.99
CA ARG A 70 21.54 1.42 -4.76
C ARG A 70 20.76 0.92 -3.55
N ILE A 71 21.47 0.56 -2.49
CA ILE A 71 20.89 0.21 -1.19
C ILE A 71 21.29 1.27 -0.18
N PHE A 72 20.31 1.76 0.57
CA PHE A 72 20.49 2.80 1.58
C PHE A 72 20.28 2.20 2.96
N PHE A 73 21.32 2.24 3.80
CA PHE A 73 21.26 1.82 5.19
C PHE A 73 21.17 3.06 6.07
N ASP A 74 20.25 3.05 7.03
CA ASP A 74 20.15 4.12 8.02
C ASP A 74 21.47 4.16 8.81
N ALA A 75 22.14 5.32 8.80
CA ALA A 75 23.40 5.49 9.52
C ALA A 75 23.20 5.95 10.97
N THR A 76 21.96 6.00 11.46
CA THR A 76 21.65 6.25 12.86
C THR A 76 21.68 4.93 13.64
N ASP A 77 22.39 4.91 14.77
CA ASP A 77 22.43 3.77 15.71
C ASP A 77 21.09 3.63 16.47
N ILE A 78 19.97 3.51 15.75
CA ILE A 78 18.65 3.26 16.34
C ILE A 78 18.43 1.75 16.37
N PRO A 79 18.47 1.09 17.56
CA PRO A 79 18.42 -0.37 17.66
C PRO A 79 17.11 -1.01 17.17
N GLN A 80 16.06 -0.21 16.98
CA GLN A 80 14.73 -0.64 16.55
C GLN A 80 14.37 -0.16 15.13
N GLY A 81 15.29 0.50 14.42
CA GLY A 81 15.06 1.02 13.07
C GLY A 81 15.09 -0.08 11.99
N LYS A 82 14.42 0.17 10.85
CA LYS A 82 14.68 -0.62 9.64
C LYS A 82 16.11 -0.32 9.21
N GLY A 83 17.03 -1.26 9.42
CA GLY A 83 18.44 -1.08 9.05
C GLY A 83 18.65 -0.74 7.56
N ILE A 84 17.69 -1.07 6.70
CA ILE A 84 17.61 -0.59 5.32
C ILE A 84 16.45 0.38 5.18
N SER A 85 16.79 1.58 4.73
CA SER A 85 15.84 2.66 4.48
C SER A 85 15.19 2.54 3.11
N ALA A 86 15.94 2.13 2.08
CA ALA A 86 15.44 1.99 0.72
C ALA A 86 16.35 1.14 -0.18
N ILE A 87 15.75 0.58 -1.24
CA ILE A 87 16.46 0.01 -2.40
C ILE A 87 15.94 0.76 -3.63
N LEU A 88 16.84 1.37 -4.38
CA LEU A 88 16.54 2.08 -5.62
C LEU A 88 17.16 1.33 -6.79
N GLU A 89 16.33 0.77 -7.66
CA GLU A 89 16.78 0.17 -8.91
C GLU A 89 17.20 1.28 -9.88
N LEU A 90 18.31 1.10 -10.58
CA LEU A 90 18.81 2.02 -11.61
C LEU A 90 18.66 1.44 -13.01
N ASN A 91 18.63 0.11 -13.10
CA ASN A 91 18.38 -0.68 -14.30
C ASN A 91 17.69 -1.98 -13.90
N ILE A 92 16.54 -2.30 -14.48
CA ILE A 92 15.70 -3.39 -13.97
C ILE A 92 16.36 -4.76 -14.18
N ALA A 93 16.92 -5.01 -15.36
CA ALA A 93 17.53 -6.30 -15.68
C ALA A 93 18.76 -6.57 -14.80
N ASN A 94 19.65 -5.57 -14.66
CA ASN A 94 20.85 -5.70 -13.83
C ASN A 94 20.51 -5.79 -12.34
N ALA A 95 19.52 -5.03 -11.87
CA ALA A 95 19.03 -5.12 -10.49
C ALA A 95 18.47 -6.51 -10.20
N GLN A 96 17.63 -7.05 -11.09
CA GLN A 96 17.06 -8.39 -10.94
C GLN A 96 18.13 -9.48 -10.88
N LEU A 97 19.15 -9.40 -11.74
CA LEU A 97 20.26 -10.35 -11.74
C LEU A 97 21.01 -10.34 -10.41
N LEU A 98 21.30 -9.15 -9.87
CA LEU A 98 21.96 -8.99 -8.57
C LEU A 98 21.05 -9.50 -7.43
N MET A 99 19.78 -9.11 -7.43
CA MET A 99 18.81 -9.49 -6.40
C MET A 99 18.58 -11.00 -6.36
N MET A 100 18.55 -11.67 -7.52
CA MET A 100 18.45 -13.13 -7.60
C MET A 100 19.65 -13.81 -6.93
N GLN A 101 20.87 -13.33 -7.16
CA GLN A 101 22.06 -13.87 -6.50
C GLN A 101 22.05 -13.60 -5.00
N LEU A 102 21.71 -12.38 -4.59
CA LEU A 102 21.60 -12.01 -3.17
C LEU A 102 20.54 -12.85 -2.44
N ARG A 103 19.42 -13.17 -3.10
CA ARG A 103 18.38 -14.08 -2.59
C ARG A 103 18.87 -15.52 -2.44
N GLN A 104 19.67 -16.01 -3.39
CA GLN A 104 20.26 -17.35 -3.26
C GLN A 104 21.22 -17.41 -2.07
N ILE A 105 22.05 -16.37 -1.89
CA ILE A 105 22.95 -16.26 -0.73
C ILE A 105 22.14 -16.16 0.57
N SER A 106 21.05 -15.39 0.60
CA SER A 106 20.22 -15.25 1.80
C SER A 106 19.59 -16.57 2.23
N LYS A 107 19.09 -17.38 1.28
CA LYS A 107 18.57 -18.72 1.57
C LYS A 107 19.61 -19.65 2.24
N LEU A 108 20.90 -19.46 1.95
CA LEU A 108 21.99 -20.28 2.50
C LEU A 108 22.55 -19.74 3.82
N ALA A 109 22.48 -18.42 4.04
CA ALA A 109 23.20 -17.75 5.13
C ALA A 109 22.38 -17.54 6.43
N ILE A 110 21.04 -17.52 6.34
CA ILE A 110 20.19 -17.07 7.46
C ILE A 110 20.22 -18.02 8.66
N ASP A 111 20.37 -19.33 8.46
CA ASP A 111 20.43 -20.29 9.58
C ASP A 111 21.72 -20.16 10.41
N SER A 112 22.69 -19.38 9.94
CA SER A 112 24.02 -19.21 10.58
C SER A 112 24.25 -17.83 11.21
N LEU A 113 23.32 -16.88 11.05
CA LEU A 113 23.50 -15.49 11.48
C LEU A 113 22.73 -15.22 12.78
N GLU A 114 23.36 -15.51 13.92
CA GLU A 114 22.82 -15.23 15.26
C GLU A 114 22.88 -13.74 15.67
N VAL A 115 23.52 -12.88 14.87
CA VAL A 115 23.78 -11.48 15.23
C VAL A 115 22.86 -10.53 14.47
N ASP A 116 21.99 -9.80 15.16
CA ASP A 116 21.20 -8.70 14.59
C ASP A 116 22.14 -7.55 14.16
N ASN A 117 22.51 -7.57 12.88
CA ASN A 117 23.30 -6.53 12.21
C ASN A 117 22.66 -6.16 10.85
N PHE A 118 23.17 -5.11 10.19
CA PHE A 118 22.65 -4.64 8.90
C PHE A 118 22.60 -5.72 7.82
N CYS A 119 23.52 -6.70 7.83
CA CYS A 119 23.49 -7.82 6.90
C CYS A 119 22.27 -8.71 7.15
N THR A 120 21.93 -9.04 8.40
CA THR A 120 20.71 -9.80 8.70
C THR A 120 19.44 -9.05 8.31
N ALA A 121 19.38 -7.73 8.52
CA ALA A 121 18.27 -6.89 8.07
C ALA A 121 18.12 -6.93 6.53
N LEU A 122 19.24 -6.86 5.80
CA LEU A 122 19.28 -7.03 4.34
C LEU A 122 18.77 -8.38 3.89
N LEU A 123 19.30 -9.46 4.47
CA LEU A 123 18.90 -10.82 4.08
C LEU A 123 17.44 -11.11 4.41
N ARG A 124 16.90 -10.57 5.52
CA ARG A 124 15.47 -10.63 5.84
C ARG A 124 14.62 -9.88 4.81
N GLN A 125 15.03 -8.68 4.40
CA GLN A 125 14.30 -7.92 3.37
C GLN A 125 14.39 -8.55 1.97
N LEU A 126 15.47 -9.29 1.70
CA LEU A 126 15.65 -9.99 0.43
C LEU A 126 14.80 -11.25 0.32
N LYS A 127 14.33 -11.84 1.43
CA LYS A 127 13.38 -12.95 1.37
C LYS A 127 12.18 -12.54 0.54
N GLU A 128 11.69 -13.47 -0.27
CA GLU A 128 10.41 -13.29 -0.94
C GLU A 128 9.37 -12.96 0.13
N PRO A 129 8.44 -12.01 -0.14
CA PRO A 129 7.37 -11.74 0.79
C PRO A 129 6.71 -13.08 1.10
N GLU A 130 6.66 -13.44 2.39
CA GLU A 130 5.99 -14.65 2.80
C GLU A 130 4.54 -14.56 2.28
N GLU A 131 4.00 -15.66 1.74
CA GLU A 131 2.58 -15.79 1.40
C GLU A 131 1.76 -15.82 2.70
N ASP A 132 1.79 -14.71 3.42
CA ASP A 132 1.08 -14.49 4.66
C ASP A 132 -0.18 -13.67 4.41
N TYR A 133 -1.12 -13.78 5.35
CA TYR A 133 -2.40 -13.08 5.23
C TYR A 133 -2.25 -11.55 5.17
N PRO A 134 -1.38 -10.89 5.96
CA PRO A 134 -1.14 -9.45 5.84
C PRO A 134 -0.64 -8.98 4.48
N ASN A 135 0.26 -9.72 3.83
CA ASN A 135 0.78 -9.43 2.49
C ASN A 135 -0.31 -9.62 1.44
N TYR A 136 -1.05 -10.74 1.49
CA TYR A 136 -2.23 -10.95 0.64
C TYR A 136 -3.19 -9.77 0.72
N LEU A 137 -3.53 -9.29 1.92
CA LEU A 137 -4.43 -8.16 2.09
C LEU A 137 -3.84 -6.84 1.54
N THR A 138 -2.52 -6.68 1.63
CA THR A 138 -1.82 -5.48 1.14
C THR A 138 -1.80 -5.42 -0.38
N GLU A 139 -1.55 -6.55 -1.02
CA GLU A 139 -1.58 -6.69 -2.48
C GLU A 139 -3.01 -6.59 -3.01
N THR A 140 -3.97 -7.20 -2.32
CA THR A 140 -5.37 -7.30 -2.78
C THR A 140 -6.15 -6.02 -2.52
N PHE A 141 -6.05 -5.41 -1.34
CA PHE A 141 -6.88 -4.28 -0.94
C PHE A 141 -6.11 -2.98 -0.70
N GLY A 142 -4.79 -3.00 -0.90
CA GLY A 142 -3.89 -1.90 -0.59
C GLY A 142 -3.34 -1.99 0.83
N GLY A 143 -2.25 -1.25 1.07
CA GLY A 143 -1.62 -1.15 2.37
C GLY A 143 -2.51 -0.53 3.46
N LEU A 144 -2.13 -0.72 4.70
CA LEU A 144 -2.79 -0.04 5.82
C LEU A 144 -2.51 1.46 5.74
N ARG A 145 -3.57 2.27 5.73
CA ARG A 145 -3.51 3.73 5.77
C ARG A 145 -4.24 4.24 7.00
N ALA A 146 -3.59 5.12 7.74
CA ALA A 146 -4.28 5.96 8.71
C ALA A 146 -5.22 6.93 7.97
N PRO A 147 -6.35 7.37 8.57
CA PRO A 147 -7.20 8.36 7.95
C PRO A 147 -6.43 9.67 7.71
N ALA A 148 -6.46 10.18 6.49
CA ALA A 148 -5.68 11.37 6.10
C ALA A 148 -5.99 12.64 6.92
N TYR A 149 -7.23 12.77 7.41
CA TYR A 149 -7.65 13.85 8.29
C TYR A 149 -8.91 13.45 9.07
N LEU A 150 -9.22 14.22 10.10
CA LEU A 150 -10.42 14.05 10.93
C LEU A 150 -11.18 15.37 10.94
N LYS A 151 -12.50 15.31 10.81
CA LYS A 151 -13.37 16.47 11.02
C LYS A 151 -13.56 16.69 12.52
N GLU A 152 -13.68 17.94 12.95
CA GLU A 152 -13.91 18.28 14.36
C GLU A 152 -15.13 17.56 14.95
N GLN A 153 -16.17 17.40 14.15
CA GLN A 153 -17.41 16.74 14.57
C GLN A 153 -17.27 15.22 14.76
N GLU A 154 -16.24 14.60 14.18
CA GLU A 154 -15.91 13.18 14.36
C GLU A 154 -15.19 12.91 15.70
N VAL A 155 -14.70 13.98 16.37
CA VAL A 155 -13.93 13.90 17.61
C VAL A 155 -14.45 14.92 18.61
N LYS A 156 -15.26 14.50 19.58
CA LYS A 156 -15.84 15.39 20.59
C LYS A 156 -15.36 14.99 21.97
N GLY A 157 -14.72 15.92 22.68
CA GLY A 157 -14.26 15.70 24.07
C GLY A 157 -13.14 14.66 24.22
N GLY A 158 -12.35 14.41 23.17
CA GLY A 158 -11.34 13.34 23.15
C GLY A 158 -11.91 11.96 22.85
N GLU A 159 -13.23 11.83 22.69
CA GLU A 159 -13.89 10.61 22.26
C GLU A 159 -14.23 10.65 20.77
N VAL A 160 -14.11 9.47 20.17
CA VAL A 160 -14.36 9.23 18.76
C VAL A 160 -15.83 8.90 18.55
N ALA A 161 -16.48 9.61 17.63
CA ALA A 161 -17.81 9.24 17.17
C ALA A 161 -17.79 7.82 16.56
N LYS A 162 -18.67 6.93 17.01
CA LYS A 162 -18.84 5.60 16.42
C LYS A 162 -20.02 5.62 15.47
N ASN A 163 -19.87 4.97 14.32
CA ASN A 163 -21.02 4.73 13.44
C ASN A 163 -21.89 3.64 14.08
N ALA A 164 -23.00 4.02 14.71
CA ALA A 164 -23.91 3.09 15.40
C ALA A 164 -24.53 2.06 14.44
N ASN A 165 -24.60 2.38 13.14
CA ASN A 165 -25.13 1.51 12.10
C ASN A 165 -24.05 0.66 11.41
N SER A 166 -22.82 0.63 11.94
CA SER A 166 -21.74 -0.14 11.33
C SER A 166 -22.03 -1.63 11.39
N LYS A 167 -22.08 -2.28 10.23
CA LYS A 167 -22.05 -3.74 10.09
C LYS A 167 -20.66 -4.21 9.67
N LYS A 168 -20.27 -5.39 10.16
CA LYS A 168 -18.97 -6.02 9.88
C LYS A 168 -19.18 -7.38 9.25
N TYR A 169 -18.53 -7.61 8.13
CA TYR A 169 -18.65 -8.83 7.36
C TYR A 169 -17.27 -9.50 7.22
N TYR A 170 -17.09 -10.62 7.93
CA TYR A 170 -15.88 -11.43 7.87
C TYR A 170 -15.92 -12.47 6.75
N GLY A 171 -17.12 -12.87 6.32
CA GLY A 171 -17.35 -13.89 5.32
C GLY A 171 -18.74 -13.78 4.71
N VAL A 172 -19.22 -14.88 4.13
CA VAL A 172 -20.49 -14.95 3.41
C VAL A 172 -21.66 -14.53 4.30
N CYS A 173 -22.48 -13.61 3.79
CA CYS A 173 -23.80 -13.30 4.30
C CYS A 173 -24.83 -14.22 3.62
N HIS A 174 -25.76 -14.78 4.40
CA HIS A 174 -26.79 -15.67 3.87
C HIS A 174 -28.00 -14.94 3.29
N ASP A 175 -28.04 -13.60 3.37
CA ASP A 175 -29.09 -12.76 2.82
C ASP A 175 -28.59 -11.91 1.63
N THR A 176 -29.51 -11.25 0.94
CA THR A 176 -29.14 -10.31 -0.12
C THR A 176 -28.69 -8.98 0.46
N ILE A 177 -27.93 -8.21 -0.31
CA ILE A 177 -27.46 -6.89 0.12
C ILE A 177 -28.65 -5.93 0.39
N GLU A 178 -29.76 -6.06 -0.34
CA GLU A 178 -30.99 -5.29 -0.14
C GLU A 178 -31.59 -5.58 1.24
N ALA A 179 -31.80 -6.85 1.58
CA ALA A 179 -32.35 -7.25 2.88
C ALA A 179 -31.46 -6.75 4.03
N GLU A 180 -30.15 -6.80 3.83
CA GLU A 180 -29.17 -6.44 4.85
C GLU A 180 -28.97 -4.95 5.04
N LEU A 181 -29.05 -4.14 3.99
CA LEU A 181 -28.57 -2.76 4.02
C LEU A 181 -29.63 -1.73 3.61
N GLU A 182 -30.66 -2.09 2.85
CA GLU A 182 -31.62 -1.12 2.32
C GLU A 182 -32.40 -0.40 3.42
N HIS A 183 -32.66 -1.08 4.55
CA HIS A 183 -33.34 -0.49 5.70
C HIS A 183 -32.54 0.64 6.39
N MET A 184 -31.24 0.76 6.10
CA MET A 184 -30.41 1.85 6.62
C MET A 184 -30.59 3.16 5.84
N LEU A 185 -31.12 3.08 4.61
CA LEU A 185 -31.28 4.24 3.73
C LEU A 185 -32.61 4.94 4.01
N ASP A 186 -32.58 6.28 4.04
CA ASP A 186 -33.80 7.07 4.01
C ASP A 186 -34.34 7.13 2.57
N LYS A 187 -35.51 6.52 2.35
CA LYS A 187 -36.17 6.49 1.05
C LYS A 187 -36.63 7.87 0.58
N ASN A 188 -36.68 8.86 1.47
CA ASN A 188 -37.11 10.22 1.15
C ASN A 188 -35.95 11.17 0.82
N ASP A 189 -34.70 10.77 1.09
CA ASP A 189 -33.53 11.57 0.77
C ASP A 189 -32.63 10.84 -0.25
N PRO A 190 -32.62 11.29 -1.52
CA PRO A 190 -31.83 10.66 -2.59
C PRO A 190 -30.31 10.85 -2.41
N LYS A 191 -29.87 11.67 -1.44
CA LYS A 191 -28.45 11.82 -1.10
C LYS A 191 -27.99 10.79 -0.07
N THR A 192 -28.92 10.05 0.53
CA THR A 192 -28.58 9.02 1.49
C THR A 192 -27.82 7.90 0.81
N HIS A 193 -26.63 7.63 1.30
CA HIS A 193 -25.78 6.56 0.81
C HIS A 193 -25.00 5.96 1.97
N LEU A 194 -24.43 4.79 1.73
CA LEU A 194 -23.58 4.11 2.69
C LEU A 194 -22.13 4.40 2.37
N ILE A 195 -21.29 4.32 3.38
CA ILE A 195 -19.83 4.30 3.26
C ILE A 195 -19.32 2.92 3.64
N TRP A 196 -18.24 2.50 2.98
CA TRP A 196 -17.62 1.22 3.22
C TRP A 196 -16.11 1.34 3.35
N ALA A 197 -15.50 0.38 4.04
CA ALA A 197 -14.05 0.25 4.15
C ALA A 197 -13.64 -1.21 4.30
N ILE A 198 -12.50 -1.59 3.70
CA ILE A 198 -11.80 -2.83 4.07
C ILE A 198 -10.93 -2.52 5.28
N ALA A 199 -11.24 -3.15 6.41
CA ALA A 199 -10.54 -2.93 7.67
C ALA A 199 -9.13 -3.53 7.65
N HIS A 200 -8.35 -3.24 8.70
CA HIS A 200 -6.98 -3.74 8.85
C HIS A 200 -6.84 -5.28 8.74
N ASP A 201 -7.81 -5.99 9.30
CA ASP A 201 -7.95 -7.45 9.32
C ASP A 201 -8.63 -8.01 8.07
N GLY A 202 -8.94 -7.16 7.09
CA GLY A 202 -9.56 -7.55 5.84
C GLY A 202 -11.07 -7.72 5.92
N CYS A 203 -11.76 -7.45 7.04
CA CYS A 203 -13.23 -7.49 7.05
C CYS A 203 -13.83 -6.31 6.26
N LEU A 204 -15.00 -6.52 5.66
CA LEU A 204 -15.76 -5.45 5.02
C LEU A 204 -16.60 -4.76 6.10
N LEU A 205 -16.43 -3.44 6.22
CA LEU A 205 -17.25 -2.58 7.06
C LEU A 205 -18.20 -1.79 6.16
N VAL A 206 -19.46 -1.69 6.56
CA VAL A 206 -20.46 -0.85 5.89
C VAL A 206 -21.28 -0.10 6.94
N GLY A 207 -21.59 1.16 6.69
CA GLY A 207 -22.46 1.97 7.56
C GLY A 207 -22.98 3.19 6.84
N LEU A 208 -23.91 3.90 7.47
CA LEU A 208 -24.53 5.11 6.91
C LEU A 208 -23.54 6.28 6.89
N ASP A 209 -23.48 7.04 5.80
CA ASP A 209 -22.79 8.34 5.80
C ASP A 209 -23.71 9.37 6.47
N LEU A 210 -23.29 9.87 7.63
CA LEU A 210 -24.05 10.86 8.40
C LEU A 210 -23.17 12.07 8.67
N GLU A 211 -23.82 13.22 8.86
CA GLU A 211 -23.11 14.43 9.28
C GLU A 211 -22.35 14.16 10.59
N GLY A 212 -21.03 14.41 10.58
CA GLY A 212 -20.14 14.14 11.70
C GLY A 212 -19.71 12.68 11.90
N VAL A 213 -20.10 11.75 11.02
CA VAL A 213 -19.76 10.31 11.12
C VAL A 213 -19.33 9.76 9.75
N GLY A 214 -18.04 9.90 9.41
CA GLY A 214 -17.47 9.42 8.15
C GLY A 214 -16.71 8.08 8.27
N HIS A 215 -15.85 7.78 7.27
CA HIS A 215 -15.03 6.56 7.26
C HIS A 215 -14.21 6.31 8.54
N PRO A 216 -13.62 7.32 9.22
CA PRO A 216 -12.89 7.08 10.47
C PRO A 216 -13.78 6.50 11.57
N SER A 217 -15.04 6.96 11.66
CA SER A 217 -16.02 6.47 12.63
C SER A 217 -16.47 5.03 12.34
N LEU A 218 -16.37 4.58 11.08
CA LEU A 218 -16.65 3.20 10.67
C LEU A 218 -15.55 2.23 11.12
N THR A 219 -14.28 2.66 11.03
CA THR A 219 -13.10 1.84 11.37
C THR A 219 -12.70 1.94 12.84
N ALA A 220 -13.44 2.72 13.64
CA ALA A 220 -13.05 3.12 14.98
C ALA A 220 -11.64 3.74 15.01
N PHE A 221 -11.32 4.56 13.99
CA PHE A 221 -10.08 5.29 13.78
C PHE A 221 -8.84 4.41 13.59
N LYS A 222 -9.05 3.10 13.44
CA LYS A 222 -7.97 2.19 13.07
C LYS A 222 -7.56 2.45 11.61
N PRO A 223 -6.30 2.14 11.27
CA PRO A 223 -5.91 2.05 9.87
C PRO A 223 -6.84 1.12 9.10
N ALA A 224 -7.13 1.51 7.87
CA ALA A 224 -7.92 0.72 6.94
C ALA A 224 -7.20 0.69 5.58
N ARG A 225 -7.69 -0.15 4.68
CA ARG A 225 -7.11 -0.34 3.36
C ARG A 225 -7.83 0.57 2.37
N ILE A 226 -8.45 0.05 1.33
CA ILE A 226 -9.33 0.82 0.45
C ILE A 226 -10.72 1.05 1.06
N ALA A 227 -11.35 2.18 0.73
CA ALA A 227 -12.66 2.60 1.21
C ALA A 227 -13.39 3.43 0.14
N GLY A 228 -14.69 3.62 0.31
CA GLY A 228 -15.47 4.47 -0.59
C GLY A 228 -16.94 4.56 -0.23
N GLU A 229 -17.74 4.87 -1.24
CA GLU A 229 -19.20 5.05 -1.13
C GLU A 229 -19.91 3.83 -1.73
N LEU A 230 -21.09 3.52 -1.20
CA LEU A 230 -22.01 2.48 -1.66
C LEU A 230 -23.40 3.11 -1.86
N TRP A 231 -23.87 3.07 -3.10
CA TRP A 231 -25.10 3.72 -3.55
C TRP A 231 -26.13 2.69 -3.98
N ARG A 232 -27.39 2.88 -3.59
CA ARG A 232 -28.52 2.17 -4.19
C ARG A 232 -28.97 2.91 -5.45
N THR A 233 -29.08 2.20 -6.57
CA THR A 233 -29.62 2.70 -7.85
C THR A 233 -30.83 1.88 -8.27
N GLU A 234 -31.50 2.20 -9.38
CA GLU A 234 -32.59 1.37 -9.89
C GLU A 234 -32.08 -0.03 -10.32
N GLU A 235 -30.89 -0.10 -10.91
CA GLU A 235 -30.28 -1.33 -11.45
C GLU A 235 -29.63 -2.24 -10.39
N GLY A 236 -29.48 -1.77 -9.14
CA GLY A 236 -28.80 -2.53 -8.10
C GLY A 236 -28.05 -1.65 -7.10
N TRP A 237 -26.87 -2.12 -6.70
CA TRP A 237 -25.95 -1.44 -5.80
C TRP A 237 -24.65 -1.11 -6.52
N ARG A 238 -24.13 0.08 -6.26
CA ARG A 238 -22.92 0.60 -6.91
C ARG A 238 -21.89 1.04 -5.88
N ILE A 239 -20.68 0.50 -5.96
CA ILE A 239 -19.55 0.94 -5.14
C ILE A 239 -18.56 1.77 -5.94
N ASN A 240 -17.91 2.72 -5.27
CA ASN A 240 -16.74 3.43 -5.79
C ASN A 240 -15.64 3.43 -4.72
N SER A 241 -14.43 3.88 -5.07
CA SER A 241 -13.32 4.08 -4.11
C SER A 241 -13.16 5.56 -3.70
N SER A 242 -14.25 6.34 -3.68
CA SER A 242 -14.23 7.78 -3.42
C SER A 242 -14.12 8.11 -1.93
N SER A 243 -13.09 7.61 -1.25
CA SER A 243 -12.75 8.04 0.11
C SER A 243 -11.56 8.98 0.12
N GLY A 244 -11.80 10.24 0.50
CA GLY A 244 -10.73 11.20 0.77
C GLY A 244 -9.87 10.88 1.99
N ARG A 245 -10.22 9.84 2.77
CA ARG A 245 -9.49 9.43 3.98
C ARG A 245 -8.52 8.30 3.74
N TYR A 246 -8.93 7.33 2.93
CA TYR A 246 -8.20 6.08 2.78
C TYR A 246 -7.84 5.77 1.31
N SER A 247 -8.39 6.48 0.32
CA SER A 247 -8.32 6.04 -1.08
C SER A 247 -7.82 7.08 -2.09
N ARG A 248 -7.59 8.33 -1.67
CA ARG A 248 -7.20 9.44 -2.56
C ARG A 248 -5.92 9.19 -3.35
N ASP A 249 -4.88 8.65 -2.70
CA ASP A 249 -3.52 8.61 -3.27
C ASP A 249 -3.08 7.17 -3.63
N TYR A 250 -4.01 6.29 -4.02
CA TYR A 250 -3.64 4.98 -4.56
C TYR A 250 -3.40 5.09 -6.07
N PRO A 251 -2.17 4.83 -6.57
CA PRO A 251 -1.91 4.84 -8.01
C PRO A 251 -2.65 3.71 -8.76
N ASN A 252 -2.99 2.63 -8.05
CA ASN A 252 -3.72 1.46 -8.56
C ASN A 252 -5.16 1.36 -8.02
N SER A 253 -5.79 2.50 -7.68
CA SER A 253 -7.12 2.54 -7.04
C SER A 253 -8.20 1.74 -7.79
N GLN A 254 -8.17 1.72 -9.13
CA GLN A 254 -9.12 0.96 -9.94
C GLN A 254 -9.00 -0.56 -9.75
N GLN A 255 -7.77 -1.08 -9.66
CA GLN A 255 -7.53 -2.51 -9.40
C GLN A 255 -8.02 -2.88 -8.00
N LEU A 256 -7.69 -2.04 -7.01
CA LEU A 256 -8.12 -2.26 -5.63
C LEU A 256 -9.66 -2.19 -5.49
N LEU A 257 -10.33 -1.32 -6.26
CA LEU A 257 -11.78 -1.25 -6.32
C LEU A 257 -12.39 -2.51 -6.95
N ALA A 258 -11.79 -3.05 -8.00
CA ALA A 258 -12.23 -4.32 -8.60
C ALA A 258 -12.13 -5.47 -7.58
N ASN A 259 -11.03 -5.54 -6.83
CA ASN A 259 -10.88 -6.55 -5.77
C ASN A 259 -11.90 -6.33 -4.63
N ALA A 260 -12.21 -5.08 -4.27
CA ALA A 260 -13.26 -4.78 -3.31
C ALA A 260 -14.63 -5.22 -3.82
N LEU A 261 -14.92 -5.03 -5.12
CA LEU A 261 -16.15 -5.52 -5.75
C LEU A 261 -16.29 -7.03 -5.63
N GLU A 262 -15.24 -7.79 -5.96
CA GLU A 262 -15.24 -9.25 -5.79
C GLU A 262 -15.54 -9.64 -4.34
N LYS A 263 -14.98 -8.91 -3.37
CA LYS A 263 -15.27 -9.15 -1.95
C LYS A 263 -16.73 -8.88 -1.58
N PHE A 264 -17.32 -7.78 -2.08
CA PHE A 264 -18.76 -7.53 -1.92
C PHE A 264 -19.60 -8.67 -2.52
N GLN A 265 -19.25 -9.10 -3.74
CA GLN A 265 -19.93 -10.18 -4.45
C GLN A 265 -19.78 -11.54 -3.75
N MET A 266 -18.65 -11.81 -3.12
CA MET A 266 -18.45 -13.01 -2.29
C MET A 266 -19.30 -12.96 -1.01
N ILE A 267 -19.32 -11.81 -0.33
CA ILE A 267 -20.08 -11.63 0.91
C ILE A 267 -21.58 -11.74 0.62
N PHE A 268 -22.09 -11.00 -0.36
CA PHE A 268 -23.50 -10.97 -0.74
C PHE A 268 -23.77 -11.82 -1.98
N TYR A 269 -23.38 -13.10 -1.92
CA TYR A 269 -23.39 -13.99 -3.10
C TYR A 269 -24.75 -14.14 -3.78
N ARG A 270 -25.86 -14.01 -3.04
CA ARG A 270 -27.24 -14.13 -3.57
C ARG A 270 -27.64 -12.96 -4.46
N SER A 271 -26.99 -11.80 -4.30
CA SER A 271 -27.25 -10.57 -5.06
C SER A 271 -26.00 -10.09 -5.78
N ARG A 272 -25.00 -10.95 -5.97
CA ARG A 272 -23.70 -10.57 -6.55
C ARG A 272 -23.81 -9.88 -7.91
N ASP A 273 -24.75 -10.33 -8.75
CA ASP A 273 -24.94 -9.82 -10.10
C ASP A 273 -25.61 -8.44 -10.12
N GLN A 274 -26.11 -7.98 -8.96
CA GLN A 274 -26.70 -6.66 -8.75
C GLN A 274 -25.72 -5.67 -8.11
N ILE A 275 -24.49 -6.12 -7.81
CA ILE A 275 -23.45 -5.26 -7.22
C ILE A 275 -22.42 -4.97 -8.31
N THR A 276 -22.23 -3.70 -8.61
CA THR A 276 -21.29 -3.22 -9.63
C THR A 276 -20.38 -2.14 -9.05
N SER A 277 -19.24 -1.91 -9.68
CA SER A 277 -18.36 -0.78 -9.35
C SER A 277 -18.44 0.31 -10.41
N TYR A 278 -18.13 1.54 -10.04
CA TYR A 278 -17.96 2.64 -10.98
C TYR A 278 -16.84 3.59 -10.56
N VAL A 279 -16.30 4.30 -11.53
CA VAL A 279 -15.31 5.36 -11.31
C VAL A 279 -16.05 6.69 -11.39
N LYS A 280 -15.88 7.52 -10.36
CA LYS A 280 -16.48 8.86 -10.23
C LYS A 280 -15.55 9.92 -10.80
#